data_AF-D0VBB9-F1
#
_entry.id   AF-D0VBB9-F1
#
_cell.length_a   1.000
_cell.length_b   1.000
_cell.length_c   1.000
_cell.angle_alpha   90.00
_cell.angle_beta   90.00
_cell.angle_gamma   90.00
#
_symmetry.space_group_name_H-M   'P 1'
#
loop_
_entity.id
_entity.type
_entity.pdbx_description
1 polymer ?
#
loop_
_entity_poly.entity_id
_entity_poly.type
_entity_poly.pdbx_seq_one_letter_code
_entity_poly.pdbx_strand_id
1 'polypeptide(L)'
;MLENQLRNDEKQCAEHIMLVDLGRNDVGKVSKPGSVTVEKLMNIERYSHVMHISSTVTGELLDHLTSWDALRAALPVGTVSGAPKVKAMELIDQLEVTRRGPYSGGFGGISFSGDMDIALALRTIVFPSGSRFDTMFSYKDMNKRREWVAHLQAGAGIVADSVPADEQRECENKAAALARAIDLAESSFIEK
;
A
#
# COMPACT_ATOMS: atom_id res chain seq x y z
N MET A 1 4.58 -5.49 -26.58
CA MET A 1 5.65 -4.47 -26.57
C MET A 1 5.88 -3.94 -25.16
N LEU A 2 4.86 -3.42 -24.48
CA LEU A 2 4.95 -2.92 -23.09
C LEU A 2 5.34 -3.99 -22.04
N GLU A 3 4.82 -5.23 -22.15
CA GLU A 3 5.23 -6.31 -21.23
C GLU A 3 6.73 -6.63 -21.32
N ASN A 4 7.26 -6.73 -22.54
CA ASN A 4 8.68 -7.01 -22.74
C ASN A 4 9.56 -5.84 -22.27
N GLN A 5 9.06 -4.61 -22.33
CA GLN A 5 9.76 -3.45 -21.75
C GLN A 5 9.81 -3.57 -20.22
N LEU A 6 8.70 -3.91 -19.57
CA LEU A 6 8.65 -4.07 -18.12
C LEU A 6 9.50 -5.25 -17.62
N ARG A 7 9.49 -6.39 -18.33
CA ARG A 7 10.30 -7.57 -17.98
C ARG A 7 11.80 -7.35 -18.14
N ASN A 8 12.20 -6.43 -19.01
CA ASN A 8 13.60 -6.12 -19.29
C ASN A 8 14.06 -4.82 -18.64
N ASP A 9 13.22 -4.20 -17.80
CA ASP A 9 13.59 -3.03 -17.02
C ASP A 9 14.40 -3.49 -15.80
N GLU A 10 15.72 -3.35 -15.90
CA GLU A 10 16.66 -3.78 -14.87
C GLU A 10 16.40 -3.11 -13.51
N LYS A 11 15.95 -1.84 -13.50
CA LYS A 11 15.63 -1.11 -12.27
C LYS A 11 14.43 -1.76 -11.56
N GLN A 12 13.35 -1.97 -12.30
CA GLN A 12 12.11 -2.54 -11.76
C GLN A 12 12.31 -4.00 -11.31
N CYS A 13 13.08 -4.78 -12.07
CA CYS A 13 13.42 -6.14 -11.67
C CYS A 13 14.29 -6.20 -10.40
N ALA A 14 15.28 -5.31 -10.28
CA ALA A 14 16.14 -5.25 -9.09
C ALA A 14 15.35 -4.85 -7.84
N GLU A 15 14.49 -3.84 -7.95
CA GLU A 15 13.60 -3.42 -6.86
C GLU A 15 12.66 -4.57 -6.45
N HIS A 16 12.06 -5.24 -7.42
CA HIS A 16 11.16 -6.36 -7.17
C HIS A 16 11.85 -7.53 -6.45
N ILE A 17 13.04 -7.93 -6.90
CA ILE A 17 13.81 -9.02 -6.29
C ILE A 17 14.16 -8.68 -4.83
N MET A 18 14.61 -7.45 -4.57
CA MET A 18 14.88 -6.99 -3.20
C MET A 18 13.65 -7.12 -2.30
N LEU A 19 12.46 -6.78 -2.82
CA LEU A 19 11.20 -6.89 -2.09
C LEU A 19 10.76 -8.35 -1.89
N VAL A 20 11.04 -9.24 -2.85
CA VAL A 20 10.82 -10.67 -2.70
C VAL A 20 11.68 -11.23 -1.57
N ASP A 21 12.95 -10.86 -1.49
CA ASP A 21 13.84 -11.29 -0.41
C ASP A 21 13.38 -10.77 0.95
N LEU A 22 12.89 -9.53 1.01
CA LEU A 22 12.29 -8.99 2.23
C LEU A 22 11.02 -9.78 2.62
N GLY A 23 10.17 -10.12 1.65
CA GLY A 23 8.99 -10.97 1.86
C GLY A 23 9.35 -12.37 2.36
N ARG A 24 10.40 -12.99 1.81
CA ARG A 24 10.93 -14.28 2.30
C ARG A 24 11.40 -14.19 3.75
N ASN A 25 12.07 -13.10 4.11
CA ASN A 25 12.51 -12.88 5.49
C ASN A 25 11.32 -12.70 6.44
N ASP A 26 10.26 -12.02 6.00
CA ASP A 26 9.07 -11.82 6.84
C ASP A 26 8.28 -13.11 7.03
N VAL A 27 8.01 -13.86 5.97
CA VAL A 27 7.35 -15.18 6.04
C VAL A 27 8.21 -16.15 6.87
N GLY A 28 9.53 -16.17 6.65
CA GLY A 28 10.45 -17.05 7.36
C GLY A 28 10.52 -16.86 8.88
N LYS A 29 10.15 -15.70 9.43
CA LYS A 29 10.11 -15.47 10.89
C LYS A 29 9.05 -16.32 11.60
N VAL A 30 7.99 -16.71 10.89
CA VAL A 30 6.81 -17.39 11.45
C VAL A 30 6.56 -18.76 10.82
N SER A 31 7.33 -19.14 9.81
CA SER A 31 7.20 -20.40 9.11
C SER A 31 8.11 -21.50 9.66
N LYS A 32 7.69 -22.76 9.49
CA LYS A 32 8.51 -23.96 9.78
C LYS A 32 9.81 -23.92 8.97
N PRO A 33 10.96 -24.33 9.56
CA PRO A 33 12.22 -24.39 8.83
C PRO A 33 12.11 -25.22 7.54
N GLY A 34 12.54 -24.64 6.42
CA GLY A 34 12.52 -25.31 5.10
C GLY A 34 11.17 -25.27 4.36
N SER A 35 10.10 -24.71 4.93
CA SER A 35 8.80 -24.61 4.26
C SER A 35 8.62 -23.38 3.39
N VAL A 36 9.48 -22.36 3.53
CA VAL A 36 9.37 -21.11 2.77
C VAL A 36 9.77 -21.30 1.32
N THR A 37 8.84 -21.04 0.39
CA THR A 37 9.06 -21.17 -1.05
C THR A 37 8.60 -19.92 -1.80
N VAL A 38 9.18 -19.70 -2.98
CA VAL A 38 8.73 -18.67 -3.93
C VAL A 38 8.05 -19.39 -5.09
N GLU A 39 6.72 -19.52 -5.02
CA GLU A 39 5.95 -20.31 -6.00
C GLU A 39 5.89 -19.65 -7.37
N LYS A 40 5.75 -18.32 -7.38
CA LYS A 40 5.72 -17.50 -8.60
C LYS A 40 6.75 -16.40 -8.45
N LEU A 41 7.69 -16.32 -9.38
CA LEU A 41 8.72 -15.30 -9.39
C LEU A 41 8.59 -14.45 -10.66
N MET A 42 8.46 -13.14 -10.47
CA MET A 42 8.41 -12.15 -11.56
C MET A 42 7.35 -12.47 -12.63
N ASN A 43 6.16 -12.90 -12.16
CA ASN A 43 5.03 -13.10 -13.03
C ASN A 43 4.41 -11.75 -13.40
N ILE A 44 3.85 -11.62 -14.60
CA ILE A 44 3.17 -10.40 -15.00
C ILE A 44 1.67 -10.56 -14.74
N GLU A 45 1.17 -9.78 -13.80
CA GLU A 45 -0.25 -9.66 -13.54
C GLU A 45 -0.85 -8.49 -14.31
N ARG A 46 -1.98 -8.74 -14.97
CA ARG A 46 -2.70 -7.76 -15.76
C ARG A 46 -3.97 -7.35 -15.03
N TYR A 47 -4.06 -6.06 -14.75
CA TYR A 47 -5.27 -5.39 -14.25
C TYR A 47 -5.89 -4.55 -15.36
N SER A 48 -7.05 -3.96 -15.10
CA SER A 48 -7.83 -3.25 -16.13
C SER A 48 -7.06 -2.15 -16.87
N HIS A 49 -6.14 -1.45 -16.19
CA HIS A 49 -5.41 -0.31 -16.75
C HIS A 49 -3.90 -0.35 -16.52
N VAL A 50 -3.39 -1.35 -15.80
CA VAL A 50 -1.97 -1.46 -15.42
C VAL A 50 -1.52 -2.91 -15.42
N MET A 51 -0.22 -3.13 -15.56
CA MET A 51 0.42 -4.43 -15.37
C MET A 51 1.49 -4.30 -14.30
N HIS A 52 1.61 -5.29 -13.41
CA HIS A 52 2.61 -5.31 -12.35
C HIS A 52 3.44 -6.60 -12.44
N ILE A 53 4.71 -6.50 -12.06
CA ILE A 53 5.50 -7.67 -11.71
C ILE A 53 5.02 -8.13 -10.32
N SER A 54 4.60 -9.38 -10.21
CA SER A 54 4.17 -9.99 -8.96
C SER A 54 5.01 -11.24 -8.67
N SER A 55 5.19 -11.51 -7.38
CA SER A 55 5.76 -12.76 -6.90
C SER A 55 4.94 -13.24 -5.71
N THR A 56 4.89 -14.56 -5.54
CA THR A 56 4.17 -15.19 -4.43
C THR A 56 5.18 -15.93 -3.56
N VAL A 57 5.24 -15.54 -2.28
CA VAL A 57 6.04 -16.20 -1.25
C VAL A 57 5.09 -16.91 -0.30
N THR A 58 5.29 -18.21 -0.09
CA THR A 58 4.45 -19.03 0.79
C THR A 58 5.32 -19.75 1.82
N GLY A 59 4.72 -20.13 2.94
CA GLY A 59 5.38 -20.90 3.99
C GLY A 59 4.34 -21.51 4.93
N GLU A 60 4.68 -22.64 5.54
CA GLU A 60 3.82 -23.31 6.51
C GLU A 60 4.02 -22.68 7.89
N LEU A 61 2.96 -22.17 8.50
CA LEU A 61 3.01 -21.52 9.82
C LEU A 61 3.49 -22.50 10.91
N LEU A 62 4.26 -22.00 11.88
CA LEU A 62 4.65 -22.79 13.06
C LEU A 62 3.41 -23.23 13.87
N ASP A 63 3.42 -24.47 14.39
CA ASP A 63 2.24 -25.10 15.02
C ASP A 63 1.72 -24.35 16.26
N HIS A 64 2.54 -23.52 16.89
CA HIS A 64 2.21 -22.75 18.09
C HIS A 64 1.84 -21.28 17.79
N LEU A 65 1.86 -20.88 16.51
CA LEU A 65 1.54 -19.52 16.07
C LEU A 65 0.17 -19.46 15.42
N THR A 66 -0.37 -18.25 15.35
CA THR A 66 -1.68 -17.96 14.77
C THR A 66 -1.58 -16.99 13.60
N SER A 67 -2.68 -16.77 12.89
CA SER A 67 -2.75 -15.77 11.82
C SER A 67 -2.40 -14.35 12.31
N TRP A 68 -2.63 -14.04 13.59
CA TRP A 68 -2.22 -12.76 14.19
C TRP A 68 -0.70 -12.60 14.27
N ASP A 69 0.03 -13.67 14.55
CA ASP A 69 1.50 -13.66 14.57
C ASP A 69 2.05 -13.48 13.16
N ALA A 70 1.43 -14.12 12.17
CA ALA A 70 1.74 -13.92 10.76
C ALA A 70 1.50 -12.46 10.34
N LEU A 71 0.37 -11.87 10.74
CA LEU A 71 0.05 -10.47 10.45
C LEU A 71 1.11 -9.52 11.03
N ARG A 72 1.49 -9.75 12.29
CA ARG A 72 2.49 -8.94 13.00
C ARG A 72 3.88 -9.05 12.36
N ALA A 73 4.24 -10.22 11.84
CA ALA A 73 5.51 -10.42 11.15
C ALA A 73 5.55 -9.76 9.77
N ALA A 74 4.42 -9.79 9.05
CA ALA A 74 4.30 -9.25 7.69
C ALA A 74 4.23 -7.72 7.66
N LEU A 75 3.47 -7.10 8.59
CA LEU A 75 3.23 -5.66 8.58
C LEU A 75 4.29 -4.84 9.34
N PRO A 76 4.66 -3.64 8.84
CA PRO A 76 4.29 -3.09 7.54
C PRO A 76 5.07 -3.76 6.40
N VAL A 77 4.45 -3.84 5.23
CA VAL A 77 5.02 -4.55 4.07
C VAL A 77 6.21 -3.78 3.50
N GLY A 78 7.19 -4.51 2.98
CA GLY A 78 8.41 -3.94 2.37
C GLY A 78 8.14 -2.93 1.26
N THR A 79 7.15 -3.19 0.41
CA THR A 79 6.79 -2.37 -0.76
C THR A 79 6.39 -0.94 -0.43
N VAL A 80 5.97 -0.69 0.82
CA VAL A 80 5.44 0.60 1.29
C VAL A 80 6.30 1.21 2.38
N SER A 81 7.30 0.48 2.87
CA SER A 81 8.26 0.94 3.88
C SER A 81 9.65 1.11 3.29
N GLY A 82 10.21 0.06 2.71
CA GLY A 82 11.55 0.02 2.09
C GLY A 82 12.44 -1.07 2.69
N ALA A 83 13.69 -1.12 2.24
CA ALA A 83 14.71 -2.06 2.72
C ALA A 83 16.02 -1.32 3.01
N PRO A 84 16.66 -1.51 4.19
CA PRO A 84 16.20 -2.29 5.35
C PRO A 84 14.95 -1.68 6.04
N LYS A 85 13.97 -2.52 6.38
CA LYS A 85 12.62 -2.11 6.82
C LYS A 85 12.62 -1.08 7.95
N VAL A 86 13.34 -1.36 9.05
CA VAL A 86 13.37 -0.47 10.22
C VAL A 86 13.94 0.89 9.85
N LYS A 87 15.06 0.92 9.11
CA LYS A 87 15.72 2.17 8.77
C LYS A 87 14.89 3.01 7.79
N ALA A 88 14.24 2.36 6.85
CA ALA A 88 13.35 3.03 5.91
C ALA A 88 12.14 3.66 6.63
N MET A 89 11.56 2.96 7.61
CA MET A 89 10.48 3.53 8.45
C MET A 89 10.93 4.73 9.28
N GLU A 90 12.14 4.71 9.85
CA GLU A 90 12.69 5.86 10.58
C GLU A 90 12.83 7.10 9.67
N LEU A 91 13.31 6.90 8.44
CA LEU A 91 13.44 8.00 7.47
C LEU A 91 12.07 8.52 7.03
N ILE A 92 11.11 7.63 6.81
CA ILE A 92 9.73 8.02 6.51
C ILE A 92 9.15 8.87 7.64
N ASP A 93 9.31 8.45 8.90
CA ASP A 93 8.79 9.19 10.06
C ASP A 93 9.46 10.57 10.23
N GLN A 94 10.74 10.69 9.82
CA GLN A 94 11.46 11.96 9.83
C GLN A 94 11.04 12.91 8.70
N LEU A 95 10.66 12.37 7.54
CA LEU A 95 10.40 13.14 6.32
C LEU A 95 8.91 13.45 6.10
N GLU A 96 8.01 12.56 6.53
CA GLU A 96 6.57 12.78 6.41
C GLU A 96 6.06 13.74 7.49
N VAL A 97 5.24 14.71 7.09
CA VAL A 97 4.74 15.76 7.98
C VAL A 97 3.68 15.23 8.96
N THR A 98 3.01 14.13 8.61
CA THR A 98 1.91 13.56 9.38
C THR A 98 2.04 12.04 9.44
N ARG A 99 1.41 11.44 10.46
CA ARG A 99 1.27 9.98 10.52
C ARG A 99 0.39 9.48 9.37
N ARG A 100 0.80 8.38 8.75
CA ARG A 100 0.07 7.73 7.63
C ARG A 100 -1.36 7.29 7.94
N GLY A 101 -1.68 7.04 9.22
CA GLY A 101 -2.99 6.54 9.60
C GLY A 101 -3.28 5.20 8.90
N PRO A 102 -4.42 5.06 8.18
CA PRO A 102 -4.73 3.84 7.44
C PRO A 102 -3.80 3.56 6.26
N TYR A 103 -3.16 4.58 5.66
CA TYR A 103 -2.33 4.39 4.47
C TYR A 103 -1.18 3.42 4.75
N SER A 104 -0.95 2.47 3.85
CA SER A 104 0.05 1.39 3.98
C SER A 104 -0.20 0.38 5.12
N GLY A 105 -1.31 0.50 5.85
CA GLY A 105 -1.77 -0.46 6.84
C GLY A 105 -2.47 -1.67 6.20
N GLY A 106 -2.96 -2.57 7.05
CA GLY A 106 -3.77 -3.73 6.63
C GLY A 106 -5.27 -3.45 6.73
N PHE A 107 -6.03 -3.84 5.70
CA PHE A 107 -7.49 -3.80 5.67
C PHE A 107 -8.03 -5.14 5.18
N GLY A 108 -8.89 -5.79 5.96
CA GLY A 108 -9.47 -7.08 5.60
C GLY A 108 -10.15 -7.76 6.77
N GLY A 109 -10.23 -9.09 6.73
CA GLY A 109 -11.00 -9.90 7.67
C GLY A 109 -10.20 -11.06 8.27
N ILE A 110 -10.59 -11.43 9.49
CA ILE A 110 -10.10 -12.62 10.17
C ILE A 110 -11.32 -13.43 10.60
N SER A 111 -11.34 -14.70 10.21
CA SER A 111 -12.38 -15.65 10.55
C SER A 111 -12.18 -16.20 11.96
N PHE A 112 -13.27 -16.62 12.61
CA PHE A 112 -13.21 -17.39 13.86
C PHE A 112 -12.54 -18.77 13.69
N SER A 113 -12.45 -19.29 12.46
CA SER A 113 -11.67 -20.48 12.13
C SER A 113 -10.16 -20.25 12.10
N GLY A 114 -9.71 -18.99 12.17
CA GLY A 114 -8.30 -18.61 12.11
C GLY A 114 -7.83 -18.15 10.73
N ASP A 115 -8.62 -18.35 9.68
CA ASP A 115 -8.32 -17.86 8.33
C ASP A 115 -8.27 -16.33 8.31
N MET A 116 -7.35 -15.77 7.51
CA MET A 116 -7.13 -14.34 7.44
C MET A 116 -6.85 -13.92 6.00
N ASP A 117 -7.48 -12.82 5.58
CA ASP A 117 -7.18 -12.15 4.32
C ASP A 117 -7.12 -10.64 4.58
N ILE A 118 -5.95 -10.05 4.30
CA ILE A 118 -5.64 -8.66 4.58
C ILE A 118 -4.99 -8.06 3.34
N ALA A 119 -5.66 -7.08 2.74
CA ALA A 119 -5.11 -6.24 1.70
C ALA A 119 -4.33 -5.06 2.32
N LEU A 120 -3.34 -4.54 1.59
CA LEU A 120 -2.75 -3.25 1.96
C LEU A 120 -3.74 -2.14 1.62
N ALA A 121 -3.92 -1.21 2.55
CA ALA A 121 -4.73 0.00 2.38
C ALA A 121 -3.99 1.03 1.50
N LEU A 122 -3.83 0.65 0.24
CA LEU A 122 -3.38 1.49 -0.86
C LEU A 122 -4.59 1.87 -1.71
N ARG A 123 -4.47 2.96 -2.47
CA ARG A 123 -5.58 3.46 -3.31
C ARG A 123 -6.90 3.55 -2.53
N THR A 124 -6.84 4.08 -1.31
CA THR A 124 -7.95 4.16 -0.37
C THR A 124 -8.27 5.62 -0.07
N ILE A 125 -9.56 5.96 -0.02
CA ILE A 125 -10.04 7.30 0.37
C ILE A 125 -10.43 7.26 1.84
N VAL A 126 -9.85 8.13 2.66
CA VAL A 126 -10.17 8.21 4.09
C VAL A 126 -11.00 9.45 4.36
N PHE A 127 -12.19 9.26 4.94
CA PHE A 127 -13.07 10.32 5.41
C PHE A 127 -13.04 10.38 6.95
N PRO A 128 -12.38 11.39 7.54
CA PRO A 128 -12.36 11.57 8.98
C PRO A 128 -13.77 11.89 9.50
N SER A 129 -14.22 11.18 10.55
CA SER A 129 -15.56 11.37 11.16
C SER A 129 -15.58 12.43 12.28
N GLY A 130 -14.41 12.83 12.77
CA GLY A 130 -14.25 13.82 13.84
C GLY A 130 -14.56 15.26 13.40
N SER A 131 -14.97 16.10 14.34
CA SER A 131 -15.08 17.54 14.11
C SER A 131 -13.71 18.13 13.80
N ARG A 132 -13.64 18.94 12.76
CA ARG A 132 -12.41 19.58 12.27
C ARG A 132 -12.50 21.09 12.41
N PHE A 133 -11.38 21.70 12.77
CA PHE A 133 -11.22 23.16 12.92
C PHE A 133 -10.07 23.69 12.04
N ASP A 134 -9.47 22.82 11.22
CA ASP A 134 -8.34 23.05 10.32
C ASP A 134 -8.78 23.35 8.88
N THR A 135 -10.08 23.47 8.63
CA THR A 135 -10.60 24.01 7.36
C THR A 135 -10.49 25.53 7.37
N MET A 136 -10.11 26.12 6.23
CA MET A 136 -10.01 27.58 6.06
C MET A 136 -11.35 28.32 6.32
N PHE A 137 -12.45 27.56 6.39
CA PHE A 137 -13.78 28.01 6.74
C PHE A 137 -14.11 27.64 8.20
N SER A 138 -14.17 28.64 9.08
CA SER A 138 -14.75 28.50 10.42
C SER A 138 -16.27 28.62 10.34
N TYR A 139 -16.97 27.50 10.47
CA TYR A 139 -18.43 27.50 10.53
C TYR A 139 -18.89 27.91 11.92
N LYS A 140 -19.44 29.13 12.06
CA LYS A 140 -20.08 29.63 13.29
C LYS A 140 -21.30 28.82 13.74
N ASP A 141 -21.84 27.97 12.88
CA ASP A 141 -23.13 27.30 13.07
C ASP A 141 -22.98 25.79 12.83
N MET A 142 -23.19 24.97 13.86
CA MET A 142 -23.05 23.51 13.81
C MET A 142 -24.14 22.82 12.96
N ASN A 143 -25.18 23.55 12.56
CA ASN A 143 -26.27 23.05 11.71
C ASN A 143 -25.96 23.14 10.20
N LYS A 144 -24.84 23.76 9.80
CA LYS A 144 -24.41 23.75 8.38
C LYS A 144 -23.75 22.41 8.05
N ARG A 145 -24.17 21.83 6.94
CA ARG A 145 -23.68 20.57 6.34
C ARG A 145 -22.16 20.46 6.53
N ARG A 146 -21.69 19.45 7.29
CA ARG A 146 -20.26 19.16 7.45
C ARG A 146 -19.64 19.01 6.07
N GLU A 147 -18.64 19.83 5.74
CA GLU A 147 -17.78 19.57 4.60
C GLU A 147 -17.00 18.29 4.88
N TRP A 148 -17.16 17.31 4.00
CA TRP A 148 -16.38 16.08 4.07
C TRP A 148 -15.00 16.35 3.49
N VAL A 149 -13.95 16.13 4.28
CA VAL A 149 -12.58 16.18 3.78
C VAL A 149 -12.15 14.77 3.39
N ALA A 150 -11.89 14.55 2.11
CA ALA A 150 -11.31 13.31 1.60
C ALA A 150 -9.77 13.37 1.69
N HIS A 151 -9.16 12.40 2.37
CA HIS A 151 -7.70 12.24 2.40
C HIS A 151 -7.30 11.20 1.37
N LEU A 152 -6.47 11.63 0.41
CA LEU A 152 -5.87 10.78 -0.62
C LEU A 152 -4.37 10.75 -0.37
N GLN A 153 -3.81 9.56 -0.13
CA GLN A 153 -2.38 9.38 0.06
C GLN A 153 -1.84 8.38 -0.95
N ALA A 154 -0.70 8.73 -1.56
CA ALA A 154 0.03 7.92 -2.52
C ALA A 154 1.54 8.14 -2.31
N GLY A 155 2.33 7.17 -2.77
CA GLY A 155 3.79 7.19 -2.67
C GLY A 155 4.43 6.38 -3.79
N ALA A 156 5.76 6.53 -3.90
CA ALA A 156 6.60 5.84 -4.86
C ALA A 156 7.82 5.21 -4.15
N GLY A 157 8.36 4.14 -4.72
CA GLY A 157 9.60 3.53 -4.26
C GLY A 157 10.78 4.39 -4.71
N ILE A 158 11.65 4.76 -3.77
CA ILE A 158 12.83 5.57 -4.09
C ILE A 158 14.07 4.67 -4.04
N VAL A 159 14.77 4.60 -5.18
CA VAL A 159 16.07 3.92 -5.32
C VAL A 159 17.13 4.93 -5.75
N ALA A 160 18.40 4.50 -5.79
CA ALA A 160 19.53 5.39 -6.11
C ALA A 160 19.37 6.14 -7.44
N ASP A 161 18.81 5.48 -8.44
CA ASP A 161 18.63 6.02 -9.80
C ASP A 161 17.23 6.62 -10.03
N SER A 162 16.47 6.87 -8.96
CA SER A 162 15.16 7.52 -9.05
C SER A 162 15.28 8.97 -9.53
N VAL A 163 14.40 9.36 -10.44
CA VAL A 163 14.30 10.73 -10.96
C VAL A 163 13.15 11.43 -10.23
N PRO A 164 13.39 12.47 -9.41
CA PRO A 164 12.36 13.06 -8.55
C PRO A 164 11.06 13.47 -9.26
N ALA A 165 11.17 13.99 -10.48
CA ALA A 165 10.02 14.41 -11.27
C ALA A 165 9.16 13.22 -11.75
N ASP A 166 9.78 12.07 -12.01
CA ASP A 166 9.08 10.87 -12.44
C ASP A 166 8.37 10.21 -11.26
N GLU A 167 9.02 10.15 -10.10
CA GLU A 167 8.43 9.58 -8.87
C GLU A 167 7.24 10.42 -8.38
N GLN A 168 7.33 11.75 -8.48
CA GLN A 168 6.22 12.65 -8.20
C GLN A 168 5.03 12.39 -9.14
N ARG A 169 5.30 12.23 -10.44
CA ARG A 169 4.27 11.93 -11.44
C ARG A 169 3.62 10.57 -11.19
N GLU A 170 4.40 9.59 -10.74
CA GLU A 170 3.87 8.28 -10.33
C GLU A 170 2.90 8.41 -9.15
N CYS A 171 3.25 9.19 -8.11
CA CYS A 171 2.36 9.47 -6.99
C CYS A 171 1.05 10.13 -7.44
N GLU A 172 1.15 11.15 -8.31
CA GLU A 172 -0.01 11.84 -8.89
C GLU A 172 -0.90 10.86 -9.68
N ASN A 173 -0.31 10.03 -10.54
CA ASN A 173 -1.03 9.03 -11.32
C ASN A 173 -1.76 8.01 -10.43
N LYS A 174 -1.12 7.57 -9.33
CA LYS A 174 -1.72 6.65 -8.36
C LYS A 174 -2.92 7.29 -7.62
N ALA A 175 -2.83 8.58 -7.31
CA ALA A 175 -3.89 9.33 -6.63
C ALA A 175 -5.02 9.76 -7.58
N ALA A 176 -4.72 10.02 -8.86
CA ALA A 176 -5.66 10.55 -9.85
C ALA A 176 -6.90 9.67 -10.04
N ALA A 177 -6.76 8.34 -9.95
CA ALA A 177 -7.89 7.42 -10.02
C ALA A 177 -8.91 7.64 -8.89
N LEU A 178 -8.44 7.97 -7.68
CA LEU A 178 -9.30 8.25 -6.53
C LEU A 178 -9.97 9.62 -6.66
N ALA A 179 -9.21 10.64 -7.07
CA ALA A 179 -9.75 11.97 -7.34
C ALA A 179 -10.86 11.91 -8.40
N ARG A 180 -10.61 11.18 -9.50
CA ARG A 180 -11.61 11.01 -10.57
C ARG A 180 -12.87 10.27 -10.09
N ALA A 181 -12.73 9.33 -9.16
CA ALA A 181 -13.88 8.63 -8.56
C ALA A 181 -14.73 9.59 -7.73
N ILE A 182 -14.12 10.55 -7.02
CA ILE A 182 -14.84 11.61 -6.31
C ILE A 182 -15.59 12.50 -7.31
N ASP A 183 -14.92 13.01 -8.34
CA ASP A 183 -15.56 13.87 -9.37
C ASP A 183 -16.79 13.19 -10.00
N LEU A 184 -16.65 11.91 -10.36
CA LEU A 184 -17.74 11.13 -10.97
C LEU A 184 -18.90 10.92 -9.97
N ALA A 185 -18.59 10.63 -8.72
CA ALA A 185 -19.61 10.49 -7.68
C ALA A 185 -20.36 11.81 -7.50
N GLU A 186 -19.65 12.94 -7.33
CA GLU A 186 -20.26 14.27 -7.14
C GLU A 186 -21.15 14.67 -8.32
N SER A 187 -20.67 14.52 -9.55
CA SER A 187 -21.44 14.84 -10.76
C SER A 187 -22.75 14.02 -10.86
N SER A 188 -22.74 12.76 -10.43
CA SER A 188 -23.92 11.88 -10.43
C SER A 188 -25.01 12.33 -9.45
N PHE A 189 -24.68 13.17 -8.45
CA PHE A 189 -25.61 13.68 -7.45
C PHE A 189 -26.02 15.14 -7.66
N ILE A 190 -25.42 15.86 -8.62
CA ILE A 190 -25.76 17.26 -8.96
C ILE A 190 -26.95 17.33 -9.94
N GLU A 191 -27.15 16.33 -10.80
CA GLU A 191 -28.25 16.30 -11.78
C GLU A 191 -29.60 15.78 -11.22
N LYS A 192 -29.87 15.95 -9.93
CA LYS A 192 -31.15 15.58 -9.30
C LYS A 192 -31.93 16.78 -8.78
#